data_AF-A0A2N5W4A1-F1
#
_entry.id   AF-A0A2N5W4A1-F1
#
_cell.length_a   1.000
_cell.length_b   1.000
_cell.length_c   1.000
_cell.angle_alpha   90.00
_cell.angle_beta   90.00
_cell.angle_gamma   90.00
#
_symmetry.space_group_name_H-M   'P 1'
#
loop_
_entity.id
_entity.type
_entity.pdbx_description
1 polymer ?
#
loop_
_entity_poly.entity_id
_entity_poly.type
_entity_poly.pdbx_seq_one_letter_code
_entity_poly.pdbx_strand_id
1 'polypeptide(L)'
;MFHGTWGYIHHPNPTLLKSLDHSQLTLQAYYNALQKVPLMKISLDMFLPTPEEEVHWEAVAKSKLACVMNKYVGSAAHPTLAIPSKPPPVEEIDCSAPNIEMLKLMSASDNLAKGAGQIIEAILLQSGLKPKDFMARVQIMDGDLGTCKNFNSQRALRTPT
;
A
#
# COMPACT_ATOMS: atom_id res chain seq x y z
N MET A 1 6.38 -30.58 -0.65
CA MET A 1 6.03 -29.58 -1.68
C MET A 1 4.68 -28.98 -1.26
N PHE A 2 4.58 -27.67 -1.07
CA PHE A 2 3.30 -27.03 -0.71
C PHE A 2 2.44 -26.95 -1.96
N HIS A 3 1.37 -27.76 -2.03
CA HIS A 3 0.41 -27.73 -3.13
C HIS A 3 -0.77 -26.83 -2.76
N GLY A 4 -1.35 -26.17 -3.77
CA GLY A 4 -2.55 -25.35 -3.63
C GLY A 4 -2.33 -23.85 -3.80
N THR A 5 -3.40 -23.08 -3.58
CA THR A 5 -3.43 -21.62 -3.71
C THR A 5 -3.26 -20.98 -2.34
N TRP A 6 -2.45 -19.92 -2.28
CA TRP A 6 -2.13 -19.19 -1.06
C TRP A 6 -2.47 -17.71 -1.22
N GLY A 7 -2.89 -17.10 -0.13
CA GLY A 7 -3.08 -15.67 0.02
C GLY A 7 -2.19 -15.16 1.15
N TYR A 8 -2.20 -13.86 1.35
CA TYR A 8 -1.48 -13.24 2.46
C TYR A 8 -2.26 -12.05 3.01
N ILE A 9 -2.09 -11.79 4.31
CA ILE A 9 -2.53 -10.59 5.00
C ILE A 9 -1.29 -9.76 5.26
N HIS A 10 -1.27 -8.55 4.70
CA HIS A 10 -0.25 -7.55 5.03
C HIS A 10 -0.77 -6.67 6.17
N HIS A 11 -0.17 -6.80 7.35
CA HIS A 11 -0.54 -5.96 8.48
C HIS A 11 0.09 -4.57 8.32
N PRO A 12 -0.70 -3.48 8.44
CA PRO A 12 -0.13 -2.14 8.37
C PRO A 12 0.85 -1.91 9.53
N ASN A 13 1.90 -1.12 9.27
CA ASN A 13 2.90 -0.79 10.27
C ASN A 13 2.22 -0.16 11.51
N PRO A 14 2.46 -0.67 12.74
CA PRO A 14 1.80 -0.15 13.94
C PRO A 14 2.11 1.32 14.24
N THR A 15 3.30 1.79 13.91
CA THR A 15 3.71 3.19 14.07
C THR A 15 2.93 4.08 13.10
N LEU A 16 2.79 3.65 11.85
CA LEU A 16 1.95 4.34 10.87
C LEU A 16 0.48 4.36 11.31
N LEU A 17 -0.08 3.24 11.77
CA LEU A 17 -1.47 3.22 12.24
C LEU A 17 -1.72 4.19 13.42
N LYS A 18 -0.72 4.41 14.28
CA LYS A 18 -0.83 5.36 15.39
C LYS A 18 -0.77 6.82 14.95
N SER A 19 -0.17 7.13 13.80
CA SER A 19 -0.09 8.52 13.31
C SER A 19 -1.34 8.98 12.56
N LEU A 20 -2.18 8.05 12.12
CA LEU A 20 -3.40 8.34 11.37
C LEU A 20 -4.57 8.75 12.28
N ASP A 21 -5.53 9.49 11.72
CA ASP A 21 -6.81 9.75 12.38
C ASP A 21 -7.77 8.56 12.20
N HIS A 22 -8.02 7.83 13.28
CA HIS A 22 -8.85 6.62 13.26
C HIS A 22 -10.32 6.92 12.92
N SER A 23 -10.78 8.16 13.12
CA SER A 23 -12.14 8.57 12.73
C SER A 23 -12.34 8.59 11.22
N GLN A 24 -11.25 8.76 10.45
CA GLN A 24 -11.25 8.74 8.99
C GLN A 24 -11.05 7.33 8.42
N LEU A 25 -10.67 6.34 9.23
CA LEU A 25 -10.47 4.95 8.80
C LEU A 25 -11.79 4.16 8.76
N THR A 26 -12.79 4.71 8.09
CA THR A 26 -14.13 4.11 8.00
C THR A 26 -14.60 4.02 6.54
N LEU A 27 -15.48 3.05 6.26
CA LEU A 27 -16.09 2.92 4.93
C LEU A 27 -16.89 4.18 4.53
N GLN A 28 -17.52 4.84 5.49
CA GLN A 28 -18.26 6.07 5.23
C GLN A 28 -17.32 7.19 4.76
N ALA A 29 -16.19 7.39 5.45
CA ALA A 29 -15.19 8.38 5.06
C ALA A 29 -14.63 8.07 3.66
N TYR A 30 -14.36 6.79 3.37
CA TYR A 30 -13.93 6.33 2.04
C TYR A 30 -14.95 6.68 0.95
N TYR A 31 -16.23 6.34 1.11
CA TYR A 31 -17.26 6.66 0.12
C TYR A 31 -17.48 8.18 -0.04
N ASN A 32 -17.43 8.93 1.06
CA ASN A 32 -17.52 10.40 1.03
C ASN A 32 -16.34 11.02 0.25
N ALA A 33 -15.14 10.43 0.34
CA ALA A 33 -13.99 10.85 -0.45
C ALA A 33 -14.18 10.53 -1.94
N LEU A 34 -14.63 9.31 -2.26
CA LEU A 34 -14.88 8.90 -3.66
C LEU A 34 -15.93 9.77 -4.36
N GLN A 35 -16.98 10.20 -3.67
CA GLN A 35 -17.99 11.08 -4.25
C GLN A 35 -17.43 12.42 -4.73
N LYS A 36 -16.29 12.86 -4.18
CA LYS A 36 -15.63 14.11 -4.57
C LYS A 36 -14.73 13.95 -5.79
N VAL A 37 -14.32 12.72 -6.13
CA VAL A 37 -13.37 12.43 -7.22
C VAL A 37 -13.84 12.98 -8.57
N PRO A 38 -15.11 12.82 -9.00
CA PRO A 38 -15.57 13.38 -10.28
C PRO A 38 -15.54 14.92 -10.35
N LEU A 39 -15.55 15.58 -9.20
CA LEU A 39 -15.50 17.05 -9.10
C LEU A 39 -14.08 17.58 -8.91
N MET A 40 -13.11 16.69 -8.72
CA MET A 40 -11.72 17.06 -8.48
C MET A 40 -11.14 17.69 -9.76
N LYS A 41 -10.76 18.97 -9.67
CA LYS A 41 -10.03 19.64 -10.75
C LYS A 41 -8.57 19.27 -10.64
N ILE A 42 -8.06 18.57 -11.64
CA ILE A 42 -6.63 18.26 -11.74
C ILE A 42 -5.94 19.43 -12.42
N SER A 43 -4.93 20.00 -11.76
CA SER A 43 -4.11 21.08 -12.29
C SER A 43 -2.64 20.69 -12.29
N LEU A 44 -1.85 21.32 -13.17
CA LEU A 44 -0.46 20.92 -13.39
C LEU A 44 0.40 21.14 -12.13
N ASP A 45 0.12 22.19 -11.36
CA ASP A 45 0.79 22.52 -10.09
C ASP A 45 0.69 21.41 -9.04
N MET A 46 -0.32 20.53 -9.11
CA MET A 46 -0.41 19.36 -8.24
C MET A 46 0.72 18.34 -8.46
N PHE A 47 1.43 18.43 -9.59
CA PHE A 47 2.52 17.54 -9.97
C PHE A 47 3.87 18.26 -10.07
N LEU A 48 3.91 19.57 -9.82
CA LEU A 48 5.14 20.34 -9.82
C LEU A 48 5.73 20.36 -8.40
N PRO A 49 7.07 20.34 -8.28
CA PRO A 49 7.70 20.51 -6.98
C PRO A 49 7.37 21.90 -6.42
N THR A 50 7.21 21.95 -5.11
CA THR A 50 7.17 23.19 -4.36
C THR A 50 8.54 23.89 -4.42
N PRO A 51 8.61 25.22 -4.25
CA PRO A 51 9.90 25.93 -4.18
C PRO A 51 10.85 25.33 -3.14
N GLU A 52 10.34 24.86 -2.01
CA GLU A 52 11.12 24.22 -0.95
C GLU A 52 11.71 22.87 -1.42
N GLU A 53 10.92 22.07 -2.14
CA GLU A 53 11.38 20.81 -2.74
C GLU A 53 12.40 21.04 -3.85
N GLU A 54 12.28 22.10 -4.66
CA GLU A 54 13.28 22.46 -5.67
C GLU A 54 14.62 22.83 -5.03
N VAL A 55 14.60 23.64 -3.96
CA VAL A 55 15.82 24.01 -3.21
C VAL A 55 16.46 22.77 -2.59
N HIS A 56 15.66 21.87 -2.01
CA HIS A 56 16.15 20.61 -1.46
C HIS A 56 16.78 19.74 -2.56
N TRP A 57 16.10 19.59 -3.70
CA TRP A 57 16.59 18.83 -4.84
C TRP A 57 17.91 19.39 -5.38
N GLU A 58 18.01 20.71 -5.52
CA GLU A 58 19.24 21.37 -5.96
C GLU A 58 20.41 21.06 -5.01
N ALA A 59 20.17 21.10 -3.69
CA ALA A 59 21.17 20.75 -2.70
C ALA A 59 21.60 19.27 -2.80
N VAL A 60 20.64 18.34 -2.98
CA VAL A 60 20.93 16.92 -3.21
C VAL A 60 21.82 16.73 -4.44
N ALA A 61 21.46 17.33 -5.57
CA ALA A 61 22.21 17.23 -6.82
C ALA A 61 23.64 17.76 -6.66
N LYS A 62 23.80 18.95 -6.06
CA LYS A 62 25.11 19.56 -5.76
C LYS A 62 25.96 18.66 -4.88
N SER A 63 25.38 18.07 -3.82
CA SER A 63 26.12 17.17 -2.93
C SER A 63 26.59 15.89 -3.61
N LYS A 64 25.77 15.30 -4.48
CA LYS A 64 26.17 14.11 -5.25
C LYS A 64 27.30 14.42 -6.23
N LEU A 65 27.23 15.56 -6.92
CA LEU A 65 28.32 16.02 -7.79
C LEU A 65 29.59 16.29 -7.00
N ALA A 66 29.50 16.97 -5.85
CA ALA A 66 30.64 17.24 -4.98
C ALA A 66 31.29 15.94 -4.48
N CYS A 67 30.50 14.92 -4.15
CA CYS A 67 31.00 13.59 -3.77
C CYS A 67 31.83 12.95 -4.90
N VAL A 68 31.33 12.97 -6.14
CA VAL A 68 32.04 12.42 -7.31
C VAL A 68 33.32 13.20 -7.58
N MET A 69 33.26 14.54 -7.56
CA MET A 69 34.43 15.40 -7.77
C MET A 69 35.53 15.12 -6.74
N ASN A 70 35.18 15.08 -5.45
CA ASN A 70 36.13 14.80 -4.37
C ASN A 70 36.73 13.38 -4.47
N LYS A 71 35.97 12.40 -4.98
CA LYS A 71 36.42 11.01 -5.07
C LYS A 71 37.32 10.74 -6.28
N TYR A 72 37.06 11.38 -7.41
CA TYR A 72 37.68 11.00 -8.70
C TYR A 72 38.49 12.10 -9.38
N VAL A 73 38.26 13.38 -9.05
CA VAL A 73 38.92 14.51 -9.72
C VAL A 73 39.94 15.15 -8.79
N GLY A 74 39.51 15.56 -7.59
CA GLY A 74 40.37 16.21 -6.61
C GLY A 74 39.58 16.88 -5.49
N SER A 75 40.27 17.18 -4.40
CA SER A 75 39.67 17.81 -3.21
C SER A 75 39.61 19.32 -3.35
N ALA A 76 38.60 19.94 -2.73
CA ALA A 76 38.49 21.40 -2.67
C ALA A 76 39.70 22.03 -1.95
N ALA A 77 40.26 23.10 -2.53
CA ALA A 77 41.36 23.87 -1.94
C ALA A 77 40.98 24.51 -0.59
N HIS A 78 39.70 24.83 -0.39
CA HIS A 78 39.15 25.40 0.84
C HIS A 78 37.98 24.55 1.35
N PRO A 79 38.23 23.56 2.22
CA PRO A 79 37.19 22.63 2.70
C PRO A 79 36.01 23.29 3.41
N THR A 80 36.23 24.45 4.05
CA THR A 80 35.18 25.18 4.80
C THR A 80 34.17 25.91 3.91
N LEU A 81 34.54 26.21 2.66
CA LEU A 81 33.67 26.83 1.66
C LEU A 81 33.15 25.81 0.63
N ALA A 82 33.53 24.54 0.79
CA ALA A 82 33.18 23.50 -0.16
C ALA A 82 31.72 23.08 -0.04
N ILE A 83 31.13 22.68 -1.17
CA ILE A 83 29.80 22.09 -1.20
C ILE A 83 29.82 20.78 -0.39
N PRO A 84 28.87 20.57 0.55
CA PRO A 84 28.81 19.35 1.32
C PRO A 84 28.64 18.13 0.41
N SER A 85 29.49 17.11 0.55
CA SER A 85 29.37 15.87 -0.25
C SER A 85 28.25 14.94 0.22
N LYS A 86 27.71 15.18 1.42
CA LYS A 86 26.53 14.47 1.93
C LYS A 86 25.28 15.28 1.59
N PRO A 87 24.28 14.67 0.92
CA PRO A 87 23.03 15.36 0.63
C PRO A 87 22.27 15.69 1.93
N PRO A 88 21.36 16.67 1.90
CA PRO A 88 20.43 16.90 3.00
C PRO A 88 19.58 15.63 3.26
N PRO A 89 19.09 15.44 4.50
CA PRO A 89 18.23 14.31 4.83
C PRO A 89 16.94 14.36 3.99
N VAL A 90 16.43 13.17 3.67
CA VAL A 90 15.12 12.96 3.04
C VAL A 90 14.18 12.32 4.06
N GLU A 91 12.88 12.38 3.82
CA GLU A 91 11.94 11.56 4.56
C GLU A 91 12.26 10.08 4.33
N GLU A 92 12.67 9.39 5.40
CA GLU A 92 13.03 7.98 5.33
C GLU A 92 11.76 7.12 5.41
N ILE A 93 11.62 6.21 4.45
CA ILE A 93 10.60 5.17 4.53
C ILE A 93 11.06 4.14 5.56
N ASP A 94 10.17 3.79 6.50
CA ASP A 94 10.43 2.73 7.47
C ASP A 94 10.81 1.42 6.75
N CYS A 95 12.04 0.97 6.97
CA CYS A 95 12.60 -0.23 6.34
C CYS A 95 12.42 -1.50 7.19
N SER A 96 11.60 -1.45 8.25
CA SER A 96 11.24 -2.63 9.03
C SER A 96 10.57 -3.69 8.16
N ALA A 97 10.85 -4.95 8.48
CA ALA A 97 10.28 -6.08 7.75
C ALA A 97 8.74 -6.03 7.85
N PRO A 98 8.01 -6.20 6.73
CA PRO A 98 6.56 -6.19 6.75
C PRO A 98 6.04 -7.38 7.55
N ASN A 99 4.99 -7.15 8.34
CA ASN A 99 4.31 -8.22 9.05
C ASN A 99 3.30 -8.88 8.11
N ILE A 100 3.71 -10.00 7.50
CA ILE A 100 2.91 -10.76 6.54
C ILE A 100 2.50 -12.09 7.15
N GLU A 101 1.19 -12.36 7.19
CA GLU A 101 0.64 -13.65 7.56
C GLU A 101 0.16 -14.40 6.31
N MET A 102 0.59 -15.64 6.14
CA MET A 102 0.20 -16.47 5.01
C MET A 102 -1.11 -17.20 5.30
N LEU A 103 -2.03 -17.19 4.32
CA LEU A 103 -3.29 -17.90 4.36
C LEU A 103 -3.29 -19.02 3.32
N LYS A 104 -3.71 -20.22 3.73
CA LYS A 104 -3.94 -21.32 2.81
C LYS A 104 -5.35 -21.20 2.24
N LEU A 105 -5.49 -20.94 0.94
CA LEU A 105 -6.81 -20.68 0.34
C LEU A 105 -7.45 -21.96 -0.20
N MET A 106 -6.68 -22.77 -0.94
CA MET A 106 -7.15 -24.03 -1.51
C MET A 106 -6.01 -25.04 -1.55
N SER A 107 -6.30 -26.34 -1.44
CA SER A 107 -5.30 -27.42 -1.57
C SER A 107 -4.99 -27.81 -3.02
N ALA A 108 -5.92 -27.59 -3.95
CA ALA A 108 -5.77 -27.76 -5.39
C ALA A 108 -6.57 -26.67 -6.11
N SER A 109 -6.01 -26.10 -7.19
CA SER A 109 -6.65 -25.03 -7.95
C SER A 109 -7.56 -25.63 -9.01
N ASP A 110 -8.86 -25.67 -8.74
CA ASP A 110 -9.86 -26.05 -9.73
C ASP A 110 -10.49 -24.75 -10.24
N ASN A 111 -10.34 -24.40 -11.53
CA ASN A 111 -10.80 -23.14 -12.15
C ASN A 111 -12.35 -23.02 -12.25
N LEU A 112 -13.07 -23.54 -11.27
CA LEU A 112 -14.53 -23.59 -11.21
C LEU A 112 -15.07 -22.50 -10.28
N ALA A 113 -16.28 -22.02 -10.55
CA ALA A 113 -16.97 -21.02 -9.72
C ALA A 113 -17.14 -21.44 -8.24
N LYS A 114 -17.10 -22.76 -7.96
CA LYS A 114 -17.08 -23.34 -6.61
C LYS A 114 -15.86 -22.91 -5.78
N GLY A 115 -14.76 -22.53 -6.45
CA GLY A 115 -13.52 -22.11 -5.79
C GLY A 115 -13.67 -20.84 -4.95
N ALA A 116 -14.51 -19.88 -5.34
CA ALA A 116 -14.66 -18.63 -4.57
C ALA A 116 -15.29 -18.87 -3.19
N GLY A 117 -16.34 -19.70 -3.10
CA GLY A 117 -16.95 -20.09 -1.81
C GLY A 117 -15.96 -20.84 -0.92
N GLN A 118 -15.16 -21.74 -1.50
CA GLN A 118 -14.13 -22.49 -0.79
C GLN A 118 -13.01 -21.61 -0.24
N ILE A 119 -12.59 -20.59 -1.00
CA ILE A 119 -11.61 -19.59 -0.54
C ILE A 119 -12.17 -18.83 0.66
N ILE A 120 -13.42 -18.38 0.61
CA ILE A 120 -14.06 -17.67 1.72
C ILE A 120 -14.17 -18.57 2.95
N GLU A 121 -14.59 -19.82 2.77
CA GLU A 121 -14.66 -20.80 3.85
C GLU A 121 -13.28 -21.03 4.50
N ALA A 122 -12.23 -21.19 3.69
CA ALA A 122 -10.86 -21.36 4.17
C ALA A 122 -10.38 -20.13 4.97
N ILE A 123 -10.71 -18.92 4.53
CA ILE A 123 -10.40 -17.68 5.26
C ILE A 123 -11.17 -17.62 6.58
N LEU A 124 -12.45 -17.96 6.59
CA LEU A 124 -13.28 -17.98 7.80
C LEU A 124 -12.74 -18.98 8.84
N LEU A 125 -12.36 -20.18 8.40
CA LEU A 125 -11.78 -21.21 9.26
C LEU A 125 -10.45 -20.77 9.88
N GLN A 126 -9.58 -20.11 9.12
CA GLN A 126 -8.29 -19.64 9.62
C GLN A 126 -8.38 -18.36 10.46
N SER A 127 -9.35 -17.48 10.17
CA SER A 127 -9.54 -16.22 10.90
C SER A 127 -10.43 -16.34 12.14
N GLY A 128 -11.22 -17.41 12.26
CA GLY A 128 -12.21 -17.59 13.33
C GLY A 128 -13.37 -16.59 13.28
N LEU A 129 -13.50 -15.82 12.20
CA LEU A 129 -14.57 -14.84 12.03
C LEU A 129 -15.90 -15.53 11.76
N LYS A 130 -16.98 -14.95 12.27
CA LYS A 130 -18.33 -15.37 11.88
C LYS A 130 -18.60 -14.94 10.43
N PRO A 131 -19.30 -15.76 9.62
CA PRO A 131 -19.59 -15.42 8.23
C PRO A 131 -20.24 -14.05 8.05
N LYS A 132 -21.18 -13.70 8.94
CA LYS A 132 -21.85 -12.38 8.93
C LYS A 132 -20.87 -11.22 9.12
N ASP A 133 -19.92 -11.35 10.04
CA ASP A 133 -18.96 -10.30 10.36
C ASP A 133 -17.89 -10.16 9.29
N PHE A 134 -17.53 -11.28 8.63
CA PHE A 134 -16.65 -11.26 7.47
C PHE A 134 -17.34 -10.56 6.30
N MET A 135 -18.51 -11.03 5.88
CA MET A 135 -19.25 -10.50 4.71
C MET A 135 -19.58 -9.02 4.82
N ALA A 136 -19.81 -8.52 6.04
CA ALA A 136 -20.05 -7.10 6.29
C ALA A 136 -18.81 -6.22 6.11
N ARG A 137 -17.60 -6.77 6.19
CA ARG A 137 -16.33 -6.02 6.24
C ARG A 137 -15.42 -6.24 5.03
N VAL A 138 -15.42 -7.43 4.44
CA VAL A 138 -14.59 -7.76 3.27
C VAL A 138 -14.92 -6.78 2.13
N GLN A 139 -13.92 -6.29 1.39
CA GLN A 139 -14.12 -5.45 0.20
C GLN A 139 -13.30 -6.00 -0.95
N ILE A 140 -13.87 -5.98 -2.15
CA ILE A 140 -13.13 -6.30 -3.38
C ILE A 140 -12.52 -5.00 -3.89
N MET A 141 -11.20 -4.97 -4.01
CA MET A 141 -10.46 -3.84 -4.59
C MET A 141 -10.26 -4.00 -6.09
N ASP A 142 -10.00 -5.24 -6.52
CA ASP A 142 -9.83 -5.58 -7.92
C ASP A 142 -10.40 -6.98 -8.17
N GLY A 143 -11.06 -7.16 -9.32
CA GLY A 143 -11.76 -8.37 -9.67
C GLY A 143 -12.61 -8.16 -10.91
N ASP A 144 -12.68 -9.19 -11.76
CA ASP A 144 -13.54 -9.12 -12.94
C ASP A 144 -15.03 -9.00 -12.54
N LEU A 145 -15.86 -8.63 -13.52
CA LEU A 145 -17.30 -8.43 -13.30
C LEU A 145 -18.00 -9.69 -12.74
N GLY A 146 -17.55 -10.87 -13.14
CA GLY A 146 -18.08 -12.15 -12.68
C GLY A 146 -17.75 -12.40 -11.21
N THR A 147 -16.50 -12.19 -10.80
CA THR A 147 -16.06 -12.26 -9.39
C THR A 147 -16.83 -11.28 -8.53
N CYS A 148 -16.93 -10.02 -8.97
CA CYS A 148 -17.66 -8.97 -8.26
C CYS A 148 -19.15 -9.33 -8.09
N LYS A 149 -19.81 -9.84 -9.13
CA LYS A 149 -21.21 -10.27 -9.05
C LYS A 149 -21.42 -11.46 -8.12
N ASN A 150 -20.57 -12.48 -8.22
CA ASN A 150 -20.67 -13.68 -7.37
C ASN A 150 -20.52 -13.33 -5.89
N PHE A 151 -19.52 -12.52 -5.56
CA PHE A 151 -19.28 -12.05 -4.21
C PHE A 151 -20.43 -11.20 -3.66
N ASN A 152 -20.98 -10.27 -4.46
CA ASN A 152 -22.13 -9.47 -4.03
C ASN A 152 -23.37 -10.33 -3.78
N SER A 153 -23.58 -11.39 -4.56
CA SER A 153 -24.63 -12.39 -4.31
C SER A 153 -24.40 -13.12 -2.99
N GLN A 154 -23.18 -13.61 -2.72
CA GLN A 154 -22.84 -14.27 -1.45
C GLN A 154 -22.99 -13.32 -0.25
N ARG A 155 -22.60 -12.05 -0.40
CA ARG A 155 -22.77 -11.02 0.62
C ARG A 155 -24.25 -10.77 0.93
N ALA A 156 -25.11 -10.72 -0.09
CA ALA A 156 -26.56 -10.57 0.09
C ALA A 156 -27.17 -11.76 0.85
N LEU A 157 -26.71 -12.98 0.56
CA LEU A 157 -27.17 -14.21 1.22
C LEU A 157 -26.60 -14.39 2.63
N ARG A 158 -25.51 -13.69 2.98
CA ARG A 158 -24.76 -13.82 4.25
C ARG A 158 -24.26 -15.26 4.52
N THR A 159 -24.11 -16.06 3.46
CA THR A 159 -23.67 -17.46 3.54
C THR A 159 -22.49 -17.70 2.61
N PRO A 160 -21.43 -18.40 3.07
CA PRO A 160 -20.45 -18.98 2.18
C PRO A 160 -21.04 -20.29 1.66
N THR A 161 -21.64 -20.27 0.47
CA THR A 161 -22.01 -21.49 -0.28
C THR A 161 -21.09 -21.64 -1.48
#